data_AF-A0A1F3VWQ5-F1
#
_entry.id   AF-A0A1F3VWQ5-F1
#
_cell.length_a   1.000
_cell.length_b   1.000
_cell.length_c   1.000
_cell.angle_alpha   90.00
_cell.angle_beta   90.00
_cell.angle_gamma   90.00
#
_symmetry.space_group_name_H-M   'P 1'
#
loop_
_entity.id
_entity.type
_entity.pdbx_description
1 polymer ?
#
loop_
_entity_poly.entity_id
_entity_poly.type
_entity_poly.pdbx_seq_one_letter_code
_entity_poly.pdbx_strand_id
1 'polypeptide(L)'
;MNNIYALEETVQDRFARAKISTKGIDFKDLEAETTNCRIVVENGKICVAYFKLNEVKEGITILRVQLYDVKKEEMKTAEFDLNNMKDIHGFAIMQVLLKDKYISIELHDNPSFSTTMNFDYDLKYLFPFYGKYLAMCNDWVIYKSSQVHGMPTHHAEVALFNMKTGQDRIIYPMKPYQKIRQNFIDQNNKIIKALGDDWRMKHDVESNAELFDNYITESVFVNEQVNAFVFVVIFERSNRYPPECKLDSEKVVYFYRNLDKEDKIEYKEMHYADVEKTYPGKKLSELLTPKILKKIFAQ
;
A
#
# COMPACT_ATOMS: atom_id res chain seq x y z
N MET A 1 6.24 0.28 28.36
CA MET A 1 5.76 0.93 27.12
C MET A 1 5.85 2.43 27.34
N ASN A 2 6.93 3.07 26.89
CA ASN A 2 7.13 4.51 27.12
C ASN A 2 6.39 5.33 26.06
N ASN A 3 5.43 6.14 26.52
CA ASN A 3 4.84 7.34 25.92
C ASN A 3 5.19 7.67 24.46
N ILE A 4 4.48 7.04 23.52
CA ILE A 4 4.28 7.55 22.15
C ILE A 4 2.80 7.90 21.97
N TYR A 5 2.22 8.65 22.92
CA TYR A 5 0.95 9.30 22.65
C TYR A 5 1.28 10.71 22.17
N ALA A 6 1.00 10.96 20.89
CA ALA A 6 0.96 12.29 20.32
C ALA A 6 0.06 13.20 21.19
N LEU A 7 0.29 14.51 21.12
CA LEU A 7 -0.51 15.54 21.82
C LEU A 7 -1.99 15.12 21.90
N GLU A 8 -2.53 15.12 23.13
CA GLU A 8 -3.93 14.84 23.41
C GLU A 8 -4.77 15.88 22.63
N GLU A 9 -5.33 15.46 21.50
CA GLU A 9 -6.14 16.29 20.61
C GLU A 9 -7.53 15.66 20.51
N THR A 10 -8.55 16.50 20.62
CA THR A 10 -9.94 16.09 20.42
C THR A 10 -10.23 15.84 18.95
N VAL A 11 -11.33 15.16 18.63
CA VAL A 11 -11.78 15.02 17.23
C VAL A 11 -12.01 16.41 16.61
N GLN A 12 -12.58 17.37 17.36
CA GLN A 12 -12.82 18.75 16.93
C GLN A 12 -11.51 19.48 16.58
N ASP A 13 -10.45 19.30 17.36
CA ASP A 13 -9.12 19.88 17.06
C ASP A 13 -8.57 19.34 15.73
N ARG A 14 -8.80 18.06 15.44
CA ARG A 14 -8.40 17.43 14.17
C ARG A 14 -9.16 18.04 12.99
N PHE A 15 -10.47 18.28 13.13
CA PHE A 15 -11.28 18.99 12.13
C PHE A 15 -10.79 20.42 11.91
N ALA A 16 -10.52 21.16 12.98
CA ALA A 16 -10.01 22.53 12.92
C ALA A 16 -8.65 22.61 12.21
N ARG A 17 -7.72 21.70 12.52
CA ARG A 17 -6.43 21.62 11.83
C ARG A 17 -6.57 21.25 10.35
N ALA A 18 -7.52 20.38 10.01
CA ALA A 18 -7.84 20.05 8.62
C ALA A 18 -8.60 21.18 7.90
N LYS A 19 -8.95 22.28 8.59
CA LYS A 19 -9.75 23.40 8.09
C LYS A 19 -11.13 22.96 7.57
N ILE A 20 -11.72 21.96 8.22
CA ILE A 20 -13.04 21.44 7.88
C ILE A 20 -14.02 21.95 8.95
N SER A 21 -15.07 22.64 8.51
CA SER A 21 -16.13 23.10 9.41
C SER A 21 -17.02 21.94 9.83
N THR A 22 -17.21 21.77 11.14
CA THR A 22 -18.21 20.86 11.73
C THR A 22 -19.56 21.54 11.97
N LYS A 23 -19.67 22.86 11.73
CA LYS A 23 -20.90 23.62 11.95
C LYS A 23 -22.06 23.05 11.13
N GLY A 24 -23.14 22.66 11.83
CA GLY A 24 -24.34 22.09 11.21
C GLY A 24 -24.22 20.62 10.86
N ILE A 25 -23.12 19.95 11.23
CA ILE A 25 -22.92 18.51 11.03
C ILE A 25 -22.87 17.84 12.40
N ASP A 26 -23.71 16.83 12.59
CA ASP A 26 -23.82 16.08 13.85
C ASP A 26 -22.75 14.97 13.94
N PHE A 27 -21.47 15.36 13.97
CA PHE A 27 -20.38 14.42 14.25
C PHE A 27 -20.43 14.02 15.73
N LYS A 28 -20.33 12.73 16.00
CA LYS A 28 -20.20 12.21 17.37
C LYS A 28 -18.80 12.45 17.90
N ASP A 29 -18.69 12.51 19.23
CA ASP A 29 -17.43 12.52 19.97
C ASP A 29 -16.47 13.68 19.60
N LEU A 30 -17.00 14.83 19.17
CA LEU A 30 -16.17 16.00 18.80
C LEU A 30 -15.20 16.40 19.93
N GLU A 31 -15.65 16.35 21.18
CA GLU A 31 -14.85 16.68 22.35
C GLU A 31 -14.01 15.49 22.89
N ALA A 32 -14.10 14.31 22.29
CA ALA A 32 -13.36 13.15 22.77
C ALA A 32 -11.89 13.23 22.35
N GLU A 33 -10.99 13.05 23.32
CA GLU A 33 -9.56 12.91 23.07
C GLU A 33 -9.26 11.62 22.29
N THR A 34 -8.32 11.70 21.35
CA THR A 34 -7.97 10.58 20.47
C THR A 34 -6.49 10.24 20.57
N THR A 35 -6.14 8.94 20.60
CA THR A 35 -4.74 8.52 20.37
C THR A 35 -4.32 8.76 18.93
N ASN A 36 -5.26 8.53 18.01
CA ASN A 36 -5.06 8.59 16.59
C ASN A 36 -6.40 8.90 15.90
N CYS A 37 -6.37 9.84 14.96
CA CYS A 37 -7.52 10.25 14.17
C CYS A 37 -7.06 10.64 12.76
N ARG A 38 -7.85 10.29 11.76
CA ARG A 38 -7.66 10.65 10.36
C ARG A 38 -8.98 11.15 9.77
N ILE A 39 -8.90 12.28 9.08
CA ILE A 39 -10.04 12.88 8.37
C ILE A 39 -9.66 13.00 6.90
N VAL A 40 -10.54 12.54 6.02
CA VAL A 40 -10.40 12.68 4.56
C VAL A 40 -11.65 13.31 3.99
N VAL A 41 -11.47 14.22 3.03
CA VAL A 41 -12.55 14.85 2.28
C VAL A 41 -12.34 14.56 0.82
N GLU A 42 -13.30 13.88 0.20
CA GLU A 42 -13.20 13.49 -1.20
C GLU A 42 -14.61 13.36 -1.81
N ASN A 43 -14.78 13.87 -3.04
CA ASN A 43 -16.02 13.74 -3.81
C ASN A 43 -17.31 14.14 -3.06
N GLY A 44 -17.24 15.19 -2.22
CA GLY A 44 -18.38 15.66 -1.42
C GLY A 44 -18.72 14.76 -0.23
N LYS A 45 -17.77 13.94 0.23
CA LYS A 45 -17.86 13.13 1.44
C LYS A 45 -16.79 13.53 2.42
N ILE A 46 -17.10 13.44 3.70
CA ILE A 46 -16.17 13.62 4.81
C ILE A 46 -16.15 12.33 5.60
N CYS A 47 -15.01 11.65 5.66
CA CYS A 47 -14.84 10.45 6.47
C CYS A 47 -13.85 10.74 7.59
N VAL A 48 -14.22 10.39 8.82
CA VAL A 48 -13.36 10.44 9.99
C VAL A 48 -13.26 9.06 10.60
N ALA A 49 -12.03 8.65 10.92
CA ALA A 49 -11.75 7.41 11.63
C ALA A 49 -10.85 7.71 12.84
N TYR A 50 -11.17 7.15 14.00
CA TYR A 50 -10.45 7.43 15.25
C TYR A 50 -10.60 6.33 16.31
N PHE A 51 -9.68 6.37 17.28
CA PHE A 51 -9.76 5.65 18.55
C PHE A 51 -9.81 6.66 19.71
N LYS A 52 -10.63 6.40 20.74
CA LYS A 52 -10.67 7.24 21.93
C LYS A 52 -9.51 6.94 22.86
N LEU A 53 -8.92 7.99 23.44
CA LEU A 53 -7.71 7.89 24.26
C LEU A 53 -7.92 7.07 25.54
N ASN A 54 -9.02 7.31 26.26
CA ASN A 54 -9.36 6.61 27.49
C ASN A 54 -9.55 5.09 27.25
N GLU A 55 -10.27 4.72 26.20
CA GLU A 55 -10.50 3.31 25.84
C GLU A 55 -9.19 2.59 25.51
N VAL A 56 -8.32 3.20 24.70
CA VAL A 56 -7.01 2.61 24.38
C VAL A 56 -6.14 2.46 25.64
N LYS A 57 -6.19 3.42 26.58
CA LYS A 57 -5.50 3.33 27.89
C LYS A 57 -6.01 2.14 28.73
N GLU A 58 -7.27 1.72 28.53
CA GLU A 58 -7.89 0.56 29.18
C GLU A 58 -7.73 -0.75 28.41
N GLY A 59 -7.01 -0.74 27.27
CA GLY A 59 -6.84 -1.91 26.41
C GLY A 59 -8.04 -2.20 25.49
N ILE A 60 -8.97 -1.24 25.37
CA ILE A 60 -10.14 -1.33 24.49
C ILE A 60 -9.79 -0.64 23.16
N THR A 61 -9.92 -1.37 22.05
CA THR A 61 -9.53 -0.90 20.71
C THR A 61 -10.74 -0.77 19.78
N ILE A 62 -11.64 0.18 20.09
CA ILE A 62 -12.81 0.43 19.26
C ILE A 62 -12.48 1.45 18.17
N LEU A 63 -12.36 0.97 16.92
CA LEU A 63 -12.26 1.83 15.74
C LEU A 63 -13.63 2.42 15.46
N ARG A 64 -13.73 3.75 15.51
CA ARG A 64 -14.94 4.48 15.11
C ARG A 64 -14.76 5.07 13.74
N VAL A 65 -15.75 4.88 12.88
CA VAL A 65 -15.78 5.44 11.53
C VAL A 65 -17.08 6.22 11.38
N GLN A 66 -16.98 7.50 10.99
CA GLN A 66 -18.13 8.31 10.64
C GLN A 66 -17.97 8.83 9.21
N LEU A 67 -19.03 8.69 8.40
CA LEU A 67 -19.07 9.15 7.02
C LEU A 67 -20.25 10.12 6.86
N TYR A 68 -19.93 11.35 6.46
CA TYR A 68 -20.91 12.37 6.12
C TYR A 68 -20.95 12.58 4.60
N ASP A 69 -22.13 12.43 4.00
CA ASP A 69 -22.37 12.80 2.60
C ASP A 69 -22.94 14.23 2.52
N VAL A 70 -22.14 15.16 2.03
CA VAL A 70 -22.48 16.60 2.01
C VAL A 70 -23.69 16.88 1.12
N LYS A 71 -23.90 16.10 0.06
CA LYS A 71 -25.02 16.33 -0.87
C LYS A 71 -26.34 15.81 -0.31
N LYS A 72 -26.28 14.71 0.44
CA LYS A 72 -27.46 14.09 1.06
C LYS A 72 -27.75 14.61 2.46
N GLU A 73 -26.80 15.34 3.05
CA GLU A 73 -26.83 15.76 4.45
C GLU A 73 -27.04 14.56 5.41
N GLU A 74 -26.44 13.42 5.06
CA GLU A 74 -26.63 12.15 5.75
C GLU A 74 -25.34 11.76 6.50
N MET A 75 -25.49 11.45 7.78
CA MET A 75 -24.42 10.91 8.63
C MET A 75 -24.58 9.41 8.82
N LYS A 76 -23.50 8.67 8.66
CA LYS A 76 -23.39 7.26 9.04
C LYS A 76 -22.28 7.08 10.05
N THR A 77 -22.48 6.17 10.99
CA THR A 77 -21.49 5.84 12.01
C THR A 77 -21.44 4.33 12.22
N ALA A 78 -20.23 3.80 12.36
CA ALA A 78 -19.99 2.42 12.75
C ALA A 78 -18.84 2.36 13.77
N GLU A 79 -18.91 1.36 14.65
CA GLU A 79 -17.89 1.06 15.66
C GLU A 79 -17.45 -0.40 15.48
N PHE A 80 -16.14 -0.64 15.51
CA PHE A 80 -15.54 -1.95 15.34
C PHE A 80 -14.61 -2.24 16.51
N ASP A 81 -14.97 -3.20 17.36
CA ASP A 81 -14.11 -3.67 18.43
C ASP A 81 -13.03 -4.60 17.86
N LEU A 82 -11.82 -4.06 17.68
CA LEU A 82 -10.73 -4.78 17.03
C LEU A 82 -10.21 -5.94 17.89
N ASN A 83 -10.42 -5.91 19.21
CA ASN A 83 -10.08 -7.05 20.08
C ASN A 83 -10.88 -8.32 19.73
N ASN A 84 -12.05 -8.15 19.07
CA ASN A 84 -12.94 -9.24 18.66
C ASN A 84 -12.81 -9.61 17.17
N MET A 85 -11.90 -8.97 16.43
CA MET A 85 -11.67 -9.23 15.01
C MET A 85 -10.36 -10.01 14.81
N LYS A 86 -10.48 -11.33 14.55
CA LYS A 86 -9.32 -12.24 14.47
C LYS A 86 -8.26 -11.85 13.43
N ASP A 87 -8.70 -11.27 12.32
CA ASP A 87 -7.85 -11.00 11.16
C ASP A 87 -7.38 -9.53 11.11
N ILE A 88 -7.71 -8.73 12.12
CA ILE A 88 -7.36 -7.30 12.17
C ILE A 88 -6.37 -7.05 13.31
N HIS A 89 -5.24 -6.45 12.94
CA HIS A 89 -4.25 -6.00 13.90
C HIS A 89 -3.90 -4.53 13.65
N GLY A 90 -3.73 -3.78 14.73
CA GLY A 90 -3.29 -2.39 14.71
C GLY A 90 -4.12 -1.49 15.61
N PHE A 91 -3.45 -0.48 16.18
CA PHE A 91 -4.04 0.52 17.07
C PHE A 91 -3.74 1.95 16.60
N ALA A 92 -3.10 2.11 15.44
CA ALA A 92 -2.78 3.38 14.83
C ALA A 92 -3.35 3.44 13.41
N ILE A 93 -4.17 4.46 13.13
CA ILE A 93 -4.67 4.73 11.78
C ILE A 93 -3.59 5.48 11.01
N MET A 94 -3.05 4.83 9.99
CA MET A 94 -2.04 5.40 9.12
C MET A 94 -2.71 6.25 8.05
N GLN A 95 -3.75 5.71 7.43
CA GLN A 95 -4.42 6.30 6.29
C GLN A 95 -5.92 5.98 6.27
N VAL A 96 -6.71 6.92 5.76
CA VAL A 96 -8.10 6.70 5.35
C VAL A 96 -8.22 7.15 3.90
N LEU A 97 -8.84 6.32 3.07
CA LEU A 97 -9.01 6.53 1.64
C LEU A 97 -10.48 6.40 1.27
N LEU A 98 -10.97 7.30 0.43
CA LEU A 98 -12.31 7.25 -0.14
C LEU A 98 -12.19 7.07 -1.65
N LYS A 99 -12.50 5.89 -2.17
CA LYS A 99 -12.39 5.63 -3.60
C LYS A 99 -13.64 4.94 -4.11
N ASP A 100 -14.26 5.56 -5.11
CA ASP A 100 -15.50 5.13 -5.76
C ASP A 100 -16.66 4.91 -4.78
N LYS A 101 -16.86 3.68 -4.31
CA LYS A 101 -17.91 3.28 -3.36
C LYS A 101 -17.34 2.67 -2.06
N TYR A 102 -16.03 2.77 -1.87
CA TYR A 102 -15.29 2.08 -0.82
C TYR A 102 -14.55 3.06 0.09
N ILE A 103 -14.39 2.62 1.32
CA ILE A 103 -13.53 3.23 2.34
C ILE A 103 -12.44 2.21 2.67
N SER A 104 -11.17 2.61 2.58
CA SER A 104 -10.06 1.78 3.04
C SER A 104 -9.34 2.48 4.19
N ILE A 105 -9.17 1.77 5.31
CA ILE A 105 -8.53 2.27 6.52
C ILE A 105 -7.30 1.41 6.81
N GLU A 106 -6.11 1.98 6.62
CA GLU A 106 -4.85 1.32 6.94
C GLU A 106 -4.57 1.49 8.43
N LEU A 107 -4.52 0.36 9.14
CA LEU A 107 -4.12 0.24 10.53
C LEU A 107 -2.70 -0.29 10.62
N HIS A 108 -1.97 0.12 11.65
CA HIS A 108 -0.61 -0.31 11.90
C HIS A 108 -0.43 -0.79 13.34
N ASP A 109 0.29 -1.90 13.48
CA ASP A 109 0.79 -2.44 14.73
C ASP A 109 2.32 -2.40 14.76
N ASN A 110 2.92 -2.08 15.90
CA ASN A 110 4.36 -2.03 16.07
C ASN A 110 4.89 -3.43 16.48
N PRO A 111 6.01 -3.91 15.92
CA PRO A 111 7.07 -3.13 15.27
C PRO A 111 7.02 -3.06 13.74
N SER A 112 5.89 -3.40 13.10
CA SER A 112 5.42 -2.88 11.78
C SER A 112 4.66 -3.92 10.97
N PHE A 113 3.42 -4.14 11.34
CA PHE A 113 2.45 -4.90 10.55
C PHE A 113 1.31 -3.97 10.17
N SER A 114 0.96 -3.91 8.88
CA SER A 114 -0.13 -3.06 8.40
C SER A 114 -1.31 -3.91 7.94
N THR A 115 -2.48 -3.70 8.53
CA THR A 115 -3.73 -4.31 8.06
C THR A 115 -4.62 -3.22 7.50
N THR A 116 -5.14 -3.38 6.30
CA THR A 116 -6.13 -2.47 5.75
C THR A 116 -7.51 -3.08 5.86
N MET A 117 -8.42 -2.38 6.54
CA MET A 117 -9.83 -2.71 6.60
C MET A 117 -10.57 -2.02 5.46
N ASN A 118 -11.48 -2.73 4.80
CA ASN A 118 -12.29 -2.17 3.72
C ASN A 118 -13.77 -2.17 4.07
N PHE A 119 -14.45 -1.10 3.70
CA PHE A 119 -15.86 -0.87 3.94
C PHE A 119 -16.54 -0.34 2.67
N ASP A 120 -17.85 -0.51 2.57
CA ASP A 120 -18.67 0.29 1.65
C ASP A 120 -19.10 1.62 2.30
N TYR A 121 -19.84 2.44 1.56
CA TYR A 121 -20.40 3.71 2.07
C TYR A 121 -21.64 3.54 2.95
N ASP A 122 -22.08 2.31 3.23
CA ASP A 122 -23.01 2.00 4.33
C ASP A 122 -22.25 1.65 5.62
N LEU A 123 -20.92 1.81 5.61
CA LEU A 123 -20.00 1.41 6.69
C LEU A 123 -20.08 -0.07 7.02
N LYS A 124 -20.53 -0.90 6.07
CA LYS A 124 -20.47 -2.34 6.21
C LYS A 124 -19.04 -2.80 5.95
N TYR A 125 -18.47 -3.50 6.92
CA TYR A 125 -17.19 -4.17 6.75
C TYR A 125 -17.26 -5.21 5.63
N LEU A 126 -16.29 -5.18 4.74
CA LEU A 126 -16.16 -6.10 3.62
C LEU A 126 -15.10 -7.15 3.95
N PHE A 127 -13.82 -6.79 3.77
CA PHE A 127 -12.71 -7.71 3.88
C PHE A 127 -11.42 -6.97 4.28
N PRO A 128 -10.46 -7.65 4.91
CA PRO A 128 -9.14 -7.11 5.15
C PRO A 128 -8.14 -7.48 4.05
N PHE A 129 -7.04 -6.75 3.98
CA PHE A 129 -5.80 -7.24 3.36
C PHE A 129 -4.58 -6.77 4.15
N TYR A 130 -3.47 -7.49 4.04
CA TYR A 130 -2.24 -7.22 4.80
C TYR A 130 -1.21 -6.50 3.94
N GLY A 131 -1.19 -5.18 4.04
CA GLY A 131 -0.29 -4.35 3.29
C GLY A 131 -0.71 -2.90 3.21
N LYS A 132 0.09 -2.16 2.46
CA LYS A 132 -0.09 -0.73 2.21
C LYS A 132 -0.82 -0.52 0.89
N TYR A 133 -1.92 0.23 0.92
CA TYR A 133 -2.64 0.63 -0.28
C TYR A 133 -1.73 1.45 -1.20
N LEU A 134 -1.72 1.13 -2.50
CA LEU A 134 -0.96 1.88 -3.51
C LEU A 134 -1.89 2.62 -4.48
N ALA A 135 -2.90 1.92 -5.01
CA ALA A 135 -3.88 2.46 -5.94
C ALA A 135 -5.11 1.55 -6.03
N MET A 136 -6.13 1.99 -6.77
CA MET A 136 -7.29 1.19 -7.12
C MET A 136 -7.60 1.38 -8.60
N CYS A 137 -7.99 0.28 -9.26
CA CYS A 137 -8.37 0.27 -10.66
C CYS A 137 -9.66 -0.55 -10.78
N ASN A 138 -10.80 0.13 -10.95
CA ASN A 138 -12.13 -0.48 -10.81
C ASN A 138 -12.27 -1.15 -9.43
N ASP A 139 -12.79 -2.38 -9.33
CA ASP A 139 -12.94 -3.10 -8.05
C ASP A 139 -11.64 -3.77 -7.55
N TRP A 140 -10.47 -3.49 -8.14
CA TRP A 140 -9.18 -4.07 -7.73
C TRP A 140 -8.32 -3.05 -6.98
N VAL A 141 -7.99 -3.37 -5.74
CA VAL A 141 -6.97 -2.64 -4.98
C VAL A 141 -5.60 -3.19 -5.32
N ILE A 142 -4.67 -2.30 -5.66
CA ILE A 142 -3.26 -2.60 -5.83
C ILE A 142 -2.57 -2.21 -4.53
N TYR A 143 -1.92 -3.16 -3.87
CA TYR A 143 -1.27 -2.91 -2.58
C TYR A 143 0.11 -3.57 -2.51
N LYS A 144 0.99 -3.00 -1.68
CA LYS A 144 2.27 -3.61 -1.32
C LYS A 144 2.04 -4.50 -0.10
N SER A 145 2.29 -5.80 -0.22
CA SER A 145 2.13 -6.73 0.90
C SER A 145 3.04 -6.35 2.07
N SER A 146 2.54 -6.50 3.29
CA SER A 146 3.36 -6.32 4.49
C SER A 146 4.47 -7.37 4.53
N GLN A 147 5.66 -6.96 4.97
CA GLN A 147 6.81 -7.83 5.16
C GLN A 147 7.23 -7.79 6.63
N VAL A 148 7.83 -8.86 7.12
CA VAL A 148 8.36 -8.89 8.49
C VAL A 148 9.55 -7.93 8.59
N HIS A 149 9.45 -6.92 9.45
CA HIS A 149 10.45 -5.85 9.53
C HIS A 149 11.84 -6.33 9.99
N GLY A 150 11.92 -7.48 10.65
CA GLY A 150 13.18 -8.09 11.10
C GLY A 150 13.88 -8.98 10.07
N MET A 151 13.40 -9.06 8.83
CA MET A 151 14.06 -9.86 7.79
C MET A 151 15.38 -9.21 7.35
N PRO A 152 16.41 -10.01 7.02
CA PRO A 152 17.69 -9.51 6.51
C PRO A 152 17.55 -8.79 5.16
N THR A 153 16.47 -9.09 4.43
CA THR A 153 16.13 -8.50 3.14
C THR A 153 14.69 -7.99 3.15
N HIS A 154 14.47 -6.81 2.58
CA HIS A 154 13.13 -6.23 2.38
C HIS A 154 12.79 -6.20 0.90
N HIS A 155 12.34 -7.33 0.36
CA HIS A 155 11.80 -7.38 -1.01
C HIS A 155 10.40 -6.78 -1.04
N ALA A 156 10.04 -6.13 -2.15
CA ALA A 156 8.65 -5.72 -2.36
C ALA A 156 7.87 -6.88 -2.97
N GLU A 157 6.63 -7.02 -2.50
CA GLU A 157 5.60 -7.81 -3.15
C GLU A 157 4.41 -6.90 -3.41
N VAL A 158 3.86 -6.98 -4.62
CA VAL A 158 2.61 -6.27 -4.97
C VAL A 158 1.56 -7.31 -5.24
N ALA A 159 0.36 -7.06 -4.75
CA ALA A 159 -0.79 -7.91 -4.97
C ALA A 159 -1.99 -7.09 -5.46
N LEU A 160 -2.90 -7.80 -6.13
CA LEU A 160 -4.21 -7.30 -6.51
C LEU A 160 -5.26 -7.93 -5.59
N PHE A 161 -6.03 -7.11 -4.92
CA PHE A 161 -7.12 -7.52 -4.03
C PHE A 161 -8.47 -7.17 -4.68
N ASN A 162 -9.35 -8.16 -4.85
CA ASN A 162 -10.68 -7.96 -5.42
C ASN A 162 -11.69 -7.59 -4.33
N MET A 163 -12.18 -6.35 -4.38
CA MET A 163 -13.12 -5.81 -3.39
C MET A 163 -14.50 -6.45 -3.41
N LYS A 164 -14.83 -7.25 -4.44
CA LYS A 164 -16.10 -7.99 -4.54
C LYS A 164 -16.01 -9.39 -3.94
N THR A 165 -14.86 -10.06 -4.09
CA THR A 165 -14.72 -11.47 -3.69
C THR A 165 -13.89 -11.64 -2.42
N GLY A 166 -13.13 -10.62 -2.02
CA GLY A 166 -12.21 -10.70 -0.89
C GLY A 166 -10.96 -11.52 -1.17
N GLN A 167 -10.72 -11.89 -2.43
CA GLN A 167 -9.56 -12.68 -2.84
C GLN A 167 -8.44 -11.78 -3.33
N ASP A 168 -7.21 -12.15 -2.99
CA ASP A 168 -5.99 -11.52 -3.48
C ASP A 168 -5.12 -12.47 -4.30
N ARG A 169 -4.18 -11.87 -5.02
CA ARG A 169 -3.11 -12.58 -5.71
C ARG A 169 -1.87 -11.71 -5.84
N ILE A 170 -0.71 -12.31 -5.65
CA ILE A 170 0.58 -11.66 -5.87
C ILE A 170 0.80 -11.51 -7.37
N ILE A 171 1.10 -10.28 -7.78
CA ILE A 171 1.41 -9.89 -9.16
C ILE A 171 2.80 -9.31 -9.30
N TYR A 172 3.54 -9.13 -8.22
CA TYR A 172 4.95 -8.78 -8.30
C TYR A 172 5.72 -9.47 -7.16
N PRO A 173 6.84 -10.13 -7.48
CA PRO A 173 7.34 -10.39 -8.83
C PRO A 173 6.53 -11.53 -9.51
N MET A 174 6.17 -11.39 -10.79
CA MET A 174 5.53 -12.49 -11.55
C MET A 174 6.57 -13.49 -12.05
N LYS A 175 6.20 -14.78 -12.08
CA LYS A 175 6.97 -15.85 -12.71
C LYS A 175 6.30 -16.32 -14.02
N PRO A 176 7.08 -16.75 -15.04
CA PRO A 176 8.54 -16.70 -15.11
C PRO A 176 9.07 -15.26 -15.23
N TYR A 177 10.23 -14.98 -14.64
CA TYR A 177 10.82 -13.64 -14.64
C TYR A 177 11.20 -13.18 -16.05
N GLN A 178 11.04 -11.88 -16.34
CA GLN A 178 11.56 -11.29 -17.57
C GLN A 178 13.06 -11.01 -17.43
N LYS A 179 13.68 -10.66 -18.56
CA LYS A 179 15.14 -10.57 -18.70
C LYS A 179 15.80 -9.64 -17.69
N ILE A 180 15.17 -8.51 -17.35
CA ILE A 180 15.76 -7.51 -16.46
C ILE A 180 15.89 -8.09 -15.05
N ARG A 181 14.78 -8.55 -14.46
CA ARG A 181 14.82 -9.20 -13.14
C ARG A 181 15.71 -10.44 -13.14
N GLN A 182 15.64 -11.29 -14.16
CA GLN A 182 16.47 -12.49 -14.23
C GLN A 182 17.96 -12.15 -14.25
N ASN A 183 18.37 -11.14 -15.02
CA ASN A 183 19.76 -10.69 -15.04
C ASN A 183 20.23 -10.21 -13.66
N PHE A 184 19.38 -9.49 -12.91
CA PHE A 184 19.71 -9.03 -11.57
C PHE A 184 19.86 -10.22 -10.59
N ILE A 185 18.95 -11.19 -10.67
CA ILE A 185 19.02 -12.45 -9.91
C ILE A 185 20.33 -13.21 -10.23
N ASP A 186 20.71 -13.29 -11.50
CA ASP A 186 21.93 -13.99 -11.91
C ASP A 186 23.20 -13.28 -11.39
N GLN A 187 23.22 -11.94 -11.38
CA GLN A 187 24.29 -11.15 -10.77
C GLN A 187 24.36 -11.39 -9.26
N ASN A 188 23.21 -11.32 -8.58
CA ASN A 188 23.11 -11.56 -7.15
C ASN A 188 23.59 -12.96 -6.77
N ASN A 189 23.18 -13.98 -7.54
CA ASN A 189 23.60 -15.37 -7.35
C ASN A 189 25.11 -15.57 -7.50
N LYS A 190 25.75 -14.89 -8.47
CA LYS A 190 27.21 -14.94 -8.64
C LYS A 190 27.93 -14.42 -7.40
N ILE A 191 27.46 -13.31 -6.82
CA ILE A 191 28.04 -12.73 -5.61
C ILE A 191 27.82 -13.65 -4.41
N ILE A 192 26.59 -14.11 -4.18
CA ILE A 192 26.23 -15.01 -3.08
C ILE A 192 27.09 -16.28 -3.10
N LYS A 193 27.33 -16.85 -4.29
CA LYS A 193 28.19 -18.03 -4.47
C LYS A 193 29.66 -17.73 -4.22
N ALA A 194 30.17 -16.60 -4.69
CA ALA A 194 31.58 -16.22 -4.51
C ALA A 194 31.95 -16.00 -3.04
N LEU A 195 31.02 -15.49 -2.22
CA LEU A 195 31.24 -15.22 -0.80
C LEU A 195 31.20 -16.49 0.07
N GLY A 196 30.47 -17.52 -0.35
CA GLY A 196 30.37 -18.79 0.36
C GLY A 196 29.47 -18.73 1.61
N ASP A 197 29.12 -19.91 2.13
CA ASP A 197 28.07 -20.08 3.14
C ASP A 197 28.49 -19.50 4.50
N ASP A 198 29.74 -19.74 4.90
CA ASP A 198 30.30 -19.24 6.17
C ASP A 198 30.24 -17.72 6.27
N TRP A 199 30.57 -17.03 5.18
CA TRP A 199 30.52 -15.57 5.13
C TRP A 199 29.07 -15.08 5.27
N ARG A 200 28.11 -15.70 4.57
CA ARG A 200 26.71 -15.28 4.62
C ARG A 200 26.08 -15.48 5.99
N MET A 201 26.35 -16.63 6.63
CA MET A 201 25.87 -16.90 7.99
C MET A 201 26.43 -15.88 8.99
N LYS A 202 27.71 -15.52 8.87
CA LYS A 202 28.34 -14.52 9.75
C LYS A 202 27.75 -13.12 9.61
N HIS A 203 27.28 -12.75 8.41
CA HIS A 203 26.80 -11.41 8.10
C HIS A 203 25.27 -11.31 7.93
N ASP A 204 24.54 -12.38 8.24
CA ASP A 204 23.08 -12.48 8.11
C ASP A 204 22.58 -12.08 6.70
N VAL A 205 23.25 -12.56 5.66
CA VAL A 205 22.93 -12.23 4.27
C VAL A 205 22.07 -13.31 3.64
N GLU A 206 20.94 -12.89 3.05
CA GLU A 206 20.02 -13.76 2.32
C GLU A 206 20.73 -14.56 1.21
N SER A 207 20.45 -15.87 1.20
CA SER A 207 21.05 -16.86 0.32
C SER A 207 20.24 -17.09 -0.96
N ASN A 208 18.94 -16.77 -0.92
CA ASN A 208 18.09 -16.84 -2.09
C ASN A 208 18.32 -15.61 -2.98
N ALA A 209 18.93 -15.82 -4.14
CA ALA A 209 19.21 -14.73 -5.08
C ALA A 209 17.95 -14.03 -5.62
N GLU A 210 16.77 -14.64 -5.51
CA GLU A 210 15.48 -14.01 -5.87
C GLU A 210 15.01 -12.97 -4.83
N LEU A 211 15.52 -13.08 -3.60
CA LEU A 211 15.23 -12.20 -2.48
C LEU A 211 16.37 -11.19 -2.36
N PHE A 212 16.10 -9.96 -2.77
CA PHE A 212 16.98 -8.81 -2.65
C PHE A 212 16.14 -7.57 -2.33
N ASP A 213 16.78 -6.57 -1.72
CA ASP A 213 16.07 -5.33 -1.37
C ASP A 213 15.50 -4.72 -2.64
N ASN A 214 14.21 -4.48 -2.64
CA ASN A 214 13.59 -3.73 -3.71
C ASN A 214 12.38 -2.99 -3.19
N TYR A 215 12.18 -1.77 -3.69
CA TYR A 215 11.14 -0.88 -3.19
C TYR A 215 10.52 -0.08 -4.31
N ILE A 216 9.23 0.20 -4.11
CA ILE A 216 8.41 0.98 -5.03
C ILE A 216 8.67 2.45 -4.73
N THR A 217 9.20 3.20 -5.71
CA THR A 217 9.73 4.55 -5.46
C THR A 217 8.77 5.69 -5.79
N GLU A 218 7.73 5.40 -6.55
CA GLU A 218 6.79 6.38 -7.09
C GLU A 218 5.35 5.93 -6.83
N SER A 219 4.41 6.86 -7.03
CA SER A 219 2.98 6.51 -7.03
C SER A 219 2.69 5.46 -8.09
N VAL A 220 1.77 4.55 -7.77
CA VAL A 220 1.21 3.64 -8.76
C VAL A 220 0.18 4.40 -9.59
N PHE A 221 0.37 4.44 -10.90
CA PHE A 221 -0.56 5.10 -11.81
C PHE A 221 -1.48 4.07 -12.44
N VAL A 222 -2.77 4.39 -12.56
CA VAL A 222 -3.81 3.50 -13.08
C VAL A 222 -4.55 4.16 -14.25
N ASN A 223 -5.04 3.35 -15.17
CA ASN A 223 -6.05 3.75 -16.15
C ASN A 223 -7.13 2.67 -16.26
N GLU A 224 -8.29 2.98 -15.70
CA GLU A 224 -9.45 2.09 -15.63
C GLU A 224 -10.06 1.79 -17.00
N GLN A 225 -9.98 2.71 -17.95
CA GLN A 225 -10.53 2.52 -19.30
C GLN A 225 -9.84 1.40 -20.08
N VAL A 226 -8.59 1.10 -19.73
CA VAL A 226 -7.78 0.06 -20.37
C VAL A 226 -7.38 -1.05 -19.40
N ASN A 227 -7.93 -1.06 -18.18
CA ASN A 227 -7.59 -2.00 -17.11
C ASN A 227 -6.07 -2.20 -17.02
N ALA A 228 -5.33 -1.11 -16.82
CA ALA A 228 -3.88 -1.11 -16.80
C ALA A 228 -3.33 -0.24 -15.68
N PHE A 229 -2.14 -0.58 -15.22
CA PHE A 229 -1.41 0.24 -14.26
C PHE A 229 0.10 0.11 -14.48
N VAL A 230 0.84 1.07 -13.91
CA VAL A 230 2.29 1.14 -14.00
C VAL A 230 2.88 1.58 -12.67
N PHE A 231 4.02 1.00 -12.33
CA PHE A 231 4.81 1.43 -11.19
C PHE A 231 6.30 1.24 -11.45
N VAL A 232 7.10 1.85 -10.58
CA VAL A 232 8.56 1.77 -10.65
C VAL A 232 9.09 1.07 -9.43
N VAL A 233 10.05 0.16 -9.65
CA VAL A 233 10.81 -0.50 -8.61
C VAL A 233 12.28 -0.15 -8.76
N ILE A 234 12.95 0.11 -7.65
CA ILE A 234 14.40 0.06 -7.59
C ILE A 234 14.81 -1.31 -7.06
N PHE A 235 15.65 -2.00 -7.82
CA PHE A 235 16.42 -3.15 -7.34
C PHE A 235 17.67 -2.63 -6.67
N GLU A 236 17.93 -3.06 -5.44
CA GLU A 236 19.08 -2.60 -4.67
C GLU A 236 19.72 -3.75 -3.90
N ARG A 237 21.03 -3.70 -3.73
CA ARG A 237 21.70 -4.27 -2.56
C ARG A 237 22.28 -3.11 -1.77
N SER A 238 21.46 -2.63 -0.85
CA SER A 238 21.58 -1.33 -0.20
C SER A 238 22.80 -1.19 0.70
N ASN A 239 23.00 0.01 1.25
CA ASN A 239 24.05 0.30 2.24
C ASN A 239 23.97 -0.55 3.52
N ARG A 240 22.89 -1.31 3.72
CA ARG A 240 22.77 -2.27 4.82
C ARG A 240 23.64 -3.51 4.59
N TYR A 241 24.00 -3.78 3.35
CA TYR A 241 24.85 -4.89 2.99
C TYR A 241 26.34 -4.52 3.08
N PRO A 242 27.21 -5.46 3.48
CA PRO A 242 28.64 -5.32 3.38
C PRO A 242 29.08 -4.92 1.95
N PRO A 243 30.13 -4.07 1.81
CA PRO A 243 30.60 -3.59 0.51
C PRO A 243 30.82 -4.68 -0.55
N GLU A 244 31.25 -5.87 -0.13
CA GLU A 244 31.56 -7.02 -0.97
C GLU A 244 30.35 -7.63 -1.69
N CYS A 245 29.13 -7.29 -1.24
CA CYS A 245 27.90 -7.77 -1.86
C CYS A 245 27.02 -6.69 -2.47
N LYS A 246 27.49 -5.44 -2.52
CA LYS A 246 26.75 -4.36 -3.18
C LYS A 246 26.62 -4.59 -4.69
N LEU A 247 25.47 -4.22 -5.22
CA LEU A 247 25.18 -4.14 -6.65
C LEU A 247 24.71 -2.73 -6.96
N ASP A 248 25.03 -2.26 -8.16
CA ASP A 248 24.48 -1.00 -8.66
C ASP A 248 22.96 -1.08 -8.68
N SER A 249 22.30 0.00 -8.25
CA SER A 249 20.84 0.03 -8.22
C SER A 249 20.27 0.08 -9.63
N GLU A 250 19.29 -0.76 -9.93
CA GLU A 250 18.57 -0.72 -11.19
C GLU A 250 17.15 -0.18 -11.00
N LYS A 251 16.79 0.87 -11.75
CA LYS A 251 15.42 1.43 -11.76
C LYS A 251 14.63 0.82 -12.92
N VAL A 252 13.55 0.11 -12.61
CA VAL A 252 12.76 -0.70 -13.55
C VAL A 252 11.29 -0.29 -13.50
N VAL A 253 10.70 -0.09 -14.67
CA VAL A 253 9.28 0.22 -14.84
C VAL A 253 8.53 -1.06 -15.17
N TYR A 254 7.44 -1.30 -14.45
CA TYR A 254 6.54 -2.42 -14.69
C TYR A 254 5.20 -1.93 -15.20
N PHE A 255 4.80 -2.38 -16.39
CA PHE A 255 3.47 -2.14 -16.94
C PHE A 255 2.65 -3.42 -16.80
N TYR A 256 1.39 -3.28 -16.40
CA TYR A 256 0.41 -4.37 -16.36
C TYR A 256 -0.84 -3.99 -17.13
N ARG A 257 -1.50 -4.98 -17.74
CA ARG A 257 -2.81 -4.81 -18.40
C ARG A 257 -3.70 -6.04 -18.23
N ASN A 258 -4.97 -5.91 -18.61
CA ASN A 258 -6.02 -6.93 -18.50
C ASN A 258 -6.29 -7.36 -17.04
N LEU A 259 -6.31 -6.42 -16.09
CA LEU A 259 -6.51 -6.73 -14.66
C LEU A 259 -7.83 -7.46 -14.37
N ASP A 260 -8.82 -7.25 -15.22
CA ASP A 260 -10.15 -7.87 -15.19
C ASP A 260 -10.16 -9.35 -15.60
N LYS A 261 -9.08 -9.85 -16.18
CA LYS A 261 -8.99 -11.23 -16.69
C LYS A 261 -7.92 -11.97 -15.93
N GLU A 262 -8.33 -12.71 -14.91
CA GLU A 262 -7.42 -13.33 -13.94
C GLU A 262 -6.29 -14.12 -14.62
N ASP A 263 -6.63 -15.06 -15.49
CA ASP A 263 -5.65 -15.90 -16.20
C ASP A 263 -4.96 -15.22 -17.39
N LYS A 264 -5.19 -13.91 -17.60
CA LYS A 264 -4.69 -13.16 -18.77
C LYS A 264 -4.05 -11.82 -18.41
N ILE A 265 -3.69 -11.62 -17.14
CA ILE A 265 -2.83 -10.49 -16.77
C ILE A 265 -1.52 -10.65 -17.52
N GLU A 266 -1.16 -9.60 -18.25
CA GLU A 266 0.13 -9.48 -18.90
C GLU A 266 0.92 -8.39 -18.20
N TYR A 267 2.23 -8.59 -18.10
CA TYR A 267 3.15 -7.59 -17.60
C TYR A 267 4.36 -7.39 -18.53
N LYS A 268 4.99 -6.23 -18.45
CA LYS A 268 6.21 -5.89 -19.18
C LYS A 268 7.18 -5.15 -18.28
N GLU A 269 8.42 -5.62 -18.24
CA GLU A 269 9.56 -4.95 -17.60
C GLU A 269 10.31 -4.10 -18.62
N MET A 270 10.66 -2.87 -18.24
CA MET A 270 11.53 -1.99 -19.02
C MET A 270 12.50 -1.26 -18.08
N HIS A 271 13.75 -1.05 -18.48
CA HIS A 271 14.62 -0.15 -17.74
C HIS A 271 14.04 1.25 -17.81
N TYR A 272 14.09 1.99 -16.70
CA TYR A 272 13.54 3.34 -16.62
C TYR A 272 14.17 4.27 -17.66
N ALA A 273 15.49 4.18 -17.86
CA ALA A 273 16.20 4.95 -18.88
C ALA A 273 15.71 4.66 -20.32
N ASP A 274 15.33 3.41 -20.62
CA ASP A 274 14.77 3.05 -21.94
C ASP A 274 13.37 3.62 -22.12
N VAL A 275 12.57 3.67 -21.06
CA VAL A 275 11.26 4.33 -21.06
C VAL A 275 11.42 5.83 -21.34
N GLU A 276 12.34 6.51 -20.65
CA GLU A 276 12.60 7.93 -20.87
C GLU A 276 13.13 8.23 -22.28
N LYS A 277 14.02 7.38 -22.80
CA LYS A 277 14.53 7.49 -24.17
C LYS A 277 13.43 7.30 -25.21
N THR A 278 12.52 6.35 -24.98
CA THR A 278 11.45 6.00 -25.93
C THR A 278 10.28 6.99 -25.86
N TYR A 279 9.99 7.52 -24.67
CA TYR A 279 8.86 8.41 -24.39
C TYR A 279 9.31 9.69 -23.67
N PRO A 280 10.15 10.52 -24.31
CA PRO A 280 10.78 11.66 -23.66
C PRO A 280 9.75 12.66 -23.14
N GLY A 281 9.92 13.07 -21.87
CA GLY A 281 9.09 14.08 -21.20
C GLY A 281 7.69 13.63 -20.81
N LYS A 282 7.31 12.36 -21.06
CA LYS A 282 6.00 11.83 -20.65
C LYS A 282 6.03 11.32 -19.21
N LYS A 283 5.01 11.67 -18.44
CA LYS A 283 4.75 11.03 -17.14
C LYS A 283 4.29 9.59 -17.35
N LEU A 284 4.54 8.72 -16.38
CA LEU A 284 4.13 7.31 -16.45
C LEU A 284 2.61 7.13 -16.64
N SER A 285 1.79 7.97 -16.01
CA SER A 285 0.34 7.96 -16.21
C SER A 285 -0.08 8.20 -17.66
N GLU A 286 0.68 9.00 -18.42
CA GLU A 286 0.42 9.29 -19.83
C GLU A 286 0.80 8.11 -20.76
N LEU A 287 1.51 7.10 -20.24
CA LEU A 287 1.88 5.91 -20.99
C LEU A 287 0.77 4.85 -20.98
N LEU A 288 -0.21 4.97 -20.08
CA LEU A 288 -1.34 4.06 -19.96
C LEU A 288 -2.46 4.34 -20.98
N THR A 289 -2.12 4.55 -22.25
CA THR A 289 -3.11 4.72 -23.33
C THR A 289 -3.17 3.48 -24.21
N PRO A 290 -4.32 3.17 -24.86
CA PRO A 290 -4.41 2.00 -25.74
C PRO A 290 -3.30 1.94 -26.79
N LYS A 291 -2.97 3.09 -27.38
CA LYS A 291 -1.93 3.22 -28.43
C LYS A 291 -0.53 2.94 -27.90
N ILE A 292 -0.18 3.44 -26.71
CA ILE A 292 1.15 3.27 -26.13
C ILE A 292 1.30 1.86 -25.56
N LEU A 293 0.30 1.36 -24.83
CA LEU A 293 0.30 0.00 -24.31
C LEU A 293 0.44 -1.04 -25.44
N LYS A 294 -0.23 -0.85 -26.57
CA LYS A 294 -0.04 -1.72 -27.74
C LYS A 294 1.43 -1.77 -28.20
N LYS A 295 2.16 -0.65 -28.14
CA LYS A 295 3.58 -0.60 -28.52
C LYS A 295 4.47 -1.26 -27.46
N ILE A 296 4.23 -0.98 -26.18
CA ILE A 296 5.01 -1.55 -25.06
C ILE A 296 4.94 -3.08 -25.08
N PHE A 297 3.75 -3.64 -25.28
CA PHE A 297 3.52 -5.08 -25.26
C PHE A 297 3.74 -5.79 -26.61
N ALA A 298 4.11 -5.06 -27.67
CA ALA A 298 4.50 -5.66 -28.95
C ALA A 298 6.03 -5.90 -29.07
N GLN A 299 6.80 -5.41 -28.10
CA GLN A 299 8.25 -5.58 -27.99
C GLN A 299 8.62 -6.83 -27.20
#